data_AF-A0A1A6FYD9-F1
#
_entry.id   AF-A0A1A6FYD9-F1
#
_cell.length_a   1.000
_cell.length_b   1.000
_cell.length_c   1.000
_cell.angle_alpha   90.00
_cell.angle_beta   90.00
_cell.angle_gamma   90.00
#
_symmetry.space_group_name_H-M   'P 1'
#
loop_
_entity.id
_entity.type
_entity.pdbx_description
1 polymer ?
#
loop_
_entity_poly.entity_id
_entity_poly.type
_entity_poly.pdbx_seq_one_letter_code
_entity_poly.pdbx_strand_id
1 'polypeptide(L)'
;MNDEGATHYGAILDQMTLGLRFLQDTFGSNGRPRVAWHINPFGHSREQASLFAQMGFDGLFLGQFDYQDTFFRMKNLKMEE
;
A
#
# COMPACT_ATOMS: atom_id res chain seq x y z
N MET A 1 3.07 -5.20 4.89
CA MET A 1 2.05 -5.72 3.97
C MET A 1 1.04 -6.47 4.81
N ASN A 2 -0.07 -5.81 5.13
CA ASN A 2 -1.23 -6.36 5.80
C ASN A 2 -2.29 -6.76 4.77
N ASP A 3 -3.27 -7.58 5.19
CA ASP A 3 -4.50 -7.79 4.42
C ASP A 3 -5.36 -6.51 4.41
N GLU A 4 -6.21 -6.36 3.40
CA GLU A 4 -7.10 -5.20 3.20
C GLU A 4 -8.60 -5.57 3.24
N GLY A 5 -8.96 -6.86 3.28
CA GLY A 5 -10.34 -7.32 3.29
C GLY A 5 -10.94 -7.49 4.69
N ALA A 6 -10.13 -7.88 5.67
CA ALA A 6 -10.58 -8.27 7.01
C ALA A 6 -9.89 -7.52 8.16
N THR A 7 -9.12 -6.48 7.87
CA THR A 7 -8.34 -5.74 8.87
C THR A 7 -9.06 -4.49 9.37
N HIS A 8 -8.92 -4.20 10.67
CA HIS A 8 -9.37 -2.93 11.24
C HIS A 8 -8.28 -1.87 11.08
N TYR A 9 -8.65 -0.65 10.67
CA TYR A 9 -7.69 0.42 10.37
C TYR A 9 -6.70 0.71 11.52
N GLY A 10 -7.16 0.63 12.78
CA GLY A 10 -6.28 0.78 13.94
C GLY A 10 -5.15 -0.25 14.00
N ALA A 11 -5.44 -1.52 13.68
CA ALA A 11 -4.43 -2.57 13.64
C ALA A 11 -3.45 -2.38 12.48
N ILE A 12 -3.91 -1.82 11.36
CA ILE A 12 -3.05 -1.44 10.23
C ILE A 12 -2.07 -0.35 10.66
N LEU A 13 -2.56 0.68 11.36
CA LEU A 13 -1.73 1.76 11.89
C LEU A 13 -0.68 1.25 12.88
N ASP A 14 -1.06 0.37 13.80
CA ASP A 14 -0.14 -0.22 14.77
C ASP A 14 0.97 -1.02 14.07
N GLN A 15 0.58 -1.88 13.12
CA GLN A 15 1.52 -2.69 12.34
C GLN A 15 2.49 -1.83 11.53
N MET A 16 1.99 -0.80 10.85
CA MET A 16 2.81 0.12 10.05
C MET A 16 3.74 0.96 10.91
N THR A 17 3.26 1.46 12.05
CA THR A 17 4.05 2.25 13.00
C THR A 17 5.21 1.43 13.54
N LEU A 18 4.98 0.17 13.91
CA LEU A 18 6.01 -0.73 14.41
C LEU A 18 7.15 -0.90 13.40
N GLY A 19 6.82 -1.17 12.14
CA GLY A 19 7.82 -1.36 11.08
C GLY A 19 8.59 -0.08 10.74
N LEU A 20 7.88 1.03 10.56
CA LEU A 20 8.49 2.32 10.23
C LEU A 20 9.38 2.84 11.36
N ARG A 21 8.99 2.61 12.62
CA ARG A 21 9.82 2.97 13.78
C ARG A 21 11.12 2.17 13.81
N PHE A 22 11.07 0.87 13.58
CA PHE A 22 12.28 0.04 13.48
C PHE A 22 13.23 0.57 12.39
N LEU A 23 12.72 0.88 11.21
CA LEU A 23 13.52 1.43 10.11
C LEU A 23 14.16 2.78 10.47
N GLN A 24 13.39 3.66 11.11
CA GLN A 24 13.87 4.95 11.58
C GLN A 24 14.98 4.80 12.63
N ASP A 25 14.80 3.91 13.61
CA ASP A 25 15.76 3.70 14.70
C ASP A 25 17.06 3.04 14.20
N THR A 26 16.98 2.24 13.14
CA THR A 26 18.13 1.47 12.62
C THR A 26 18.89 2.20 11.51
N PHE A 27 18.17 2.89 10.61
CA PHE A 27 18.73 3.45 9.38
C PHE A 27 18.52 4.97 9.26
N GLY A 28 17.85 5.59 10.23
CA GLY A 28 17.53 7.01 10.22
C GLY A 28 16.66 7.41 9.04
N SER A 29 16.78 8.66 8.60
CA SER A 29 16.00 9.22 7.50
C SER A 29 16.21 8.51 6.16
N ASN A 30 17.36 7.87 5.95
CA ASN A 30 17.69 7.16 4.71
C ASN A 30 16.91 5.85 4.55
N GLY A 31 16.45 5.26 5.67
CA GLY A 31 15.66 4.04 5.65
C GLY A 31 14.16 4.26 5.48
N ARG A 32 13.68 5.51 5.41
CA ARG A 32 12.25 5.81 5.30
C ARG A 32 11.73 5.44 3.90
N PRO A 33 10.79 4.49 3.80
CA PRO A 33 10.18 4.13 2.52
C PRO A 33 9.45 5.31 1.88
N ARG A 34 9.52 5.41 0.54
CA ARG A 34 8.82 6.43 -0.26
C ARG A 34 7.58 5.88 -0.96
N VAL A 35 7.56 4.58 -1.22
CA VAL A 35 6.46 3.91 -1.93
C VAL A 35 5.95 2.72 -1.13
N ALA A 36 4.65 2.49 -1.19
CA ALA A 36 3.99 1.34 -0.61
C ALA A 36 3.90 0.21 -1.64
N TRP A 37 4.00 -1.04 -1.18
CA TRP A 37 4.16 -2.21 -2.04
C TRP A 37 3.25 -3.36 -1.61
N HIS A 38 2.11 -3.52 -2.28
CA HIS A 38 1.02 -4.45 -1.94
C HIS A 38 0.70 -5.38 -3.12
N ILE A 39 1.59 -6.33 -3.41
CA ILE A 39 1.49 -7.21 -4.59
C ILE A 39 0.52 -8.40 -4.45
N ASN A 40 0.18 -8.81 -3.22
CA ASN A 40 -0.55 -10.04 -2.95
C ASN A 40 -1.78 -9.97 -2.01
N PRO A 41 -2.26 -8.81 -1.53
CA PRO A 41 -3.61 -8.72 -0.98
C PRO A 41 -4.67 -9.09 -2.03
N PHE A 42 -5.73 -9.80 -1.61
CA PHE A 42 -6.82 -10.21 -2.49
C PHE A 42 -7.86 -9.09 -2.63
N GLY A 43 -7.55 -8.10 -3.46
CA GLY A 43 -8.30 -6.86 -3.57
C GLY A 43 -7.76 -5.76 -2.65
N HIS A 44 -8.11 -4.51 -2.96
CA HIS A 44 -7.54 -3.33 -2.31
C HIS A 44 -8.64 -2.40 -1.79
N SER A 45 -8.45 -1.92 -0.57
CA SER A 45 -9.38 -1.02 0.09
C SER A 45 -8.99 0.43 -0.18
N ARG A 46 -9.99 1.30 -0.39
CA ARG A 46 -9.73 2.74 -0.51
C ARG A 46 -9.14 3.31 0.79
N GLU A 47 -9.47 2.72 1.93
CA GLU A 47 -8.94 3.14 3.24
C GLU A 47 -7.42 2.93 3.31
N GLN A 48 -6.90 1.82 2.80
CA GLN A 48 -5.46 1.58 2.75
C GLN A 48 -4.72 2.67 1.96
N ALA A 49 -5.26 3.08 0.81
CA ALA A 49 -4.70 4.17 0.02
C ALA A 49 -4.72 5.51 0.79
N SER A 50 -5.82 5.80 1.50
CA SER A 50 -5.91 7.00 2.34
C SER A 50 -4.89 7.00 3.48
N LEU A 51 -4.71 5.85 4.15
CA LEU A 51 -3.74 5.70 5.23
C LEU A 51 -2.30 5.89 4.72
N PHE A 52 -1.94 5.30 3.58
CA PHE A 52 -0.60 5.49 3.00
C PHE A 52 -0.32 6.93 2.58
N ALA A 53 -1.29 7.63 2.01
CA ALA A 53 -1.16 9.05 1.70
C ALA A 53 -0.89 9.87 2.98
N GLN A 54 -1.61 9.60 4.07
CA GLN A 54 -1.41 10.26 5.36
C GLN A 54 -0.07 9.92 6.04
N MET A 55 0.46 8.72 5.81
CA MET A 55 1.81 8.32 6.26
C MET A 55 2.94 8.98 5.44
N GLY A 56 2.60 9.69 4.36
CA GLY A 56 3.53 10.42 3.50
C GLY A 56 4.25 9.53 2.49
N PHE A 57 3.58 8.47 2.00
CA PHE A 57 4.02 7.74 0.82
C PHE A 57 3.64 8.50 -0.45
N ASP A 58 4.55 8.51 -1.43
CA ASP A 58 4.39 9.21 -2.70
C ASP A 58 3.68 8.34 -3.75
N GLY A 59 3.68 7.02 -3.57
CA GLY A 59 3.05 6.08 -4.50
C GLY A 59 2.72 4.74 -3.85
N LEU A 60 1.80 4.01 -4.47
CA LEU A 60 1.33 2.69 -4.05
C LEU A 60 1.29 1.77 -5.27
N PHE A 61 2.01 0.65 -5.20
CA PHE A 61 2.00 -0.36 -6.25
C PHE A 61 1.23 -1.59 -5.79
N LEU A 62 0.35 -2.05 -6.65
CA LEU A 62 -0.63 -3.11 -6.39
C LEU A 62 -0.42 -4.24 -7.39
N GLY A 63 -0.64 -5.49 -6.97
CA GLY A 63 -0.37 -6.66 -7.81
C GLY A 63 -1.61 -7.46 -8.21
N GLN A 64 -2.68 -7.47 -7.41
CA GLN A 64 -3.88 -8.22 -7.71
C GLN A 64 -5.07 -7.30 -7.99
N PHE A 65 -5.70 -7.52 -9.13
CA PHE A 65 -6.91 -6.82 -9.56
C PHE A 65 -7.89 -7.83 -10.17
N ASP A 66 -9.15 -7.42 -10.30
CA ASP A 66 -10.09 -8.20 -11.11
C ASP A 66 -9.54 -8.32 -12.55
N TYR A 67 -9.65 -9.51 -13.13
CA TYR A 67 -9.10 -9.78 -14.46
C TYR A 67 -9.76 -8.93 -15.56
N GLN A 68 -11.05 -8.57 -15.40
CA GLN A 68 -11.78 -7.72 -16.33
C GLN A 68 -11.26 -6.28 -16.27
N ASP A 69 -11.02 -5.77 -15.06
CA ASP A 69 -10.43 -4.44 -14.86
C ASP A 69 -8.99 -4.40 -15.40
N THR A 70 -8.20 -5.44 -15.14
CA THR A 70 -6.85 -5.59 -15.69
C THR A 70 -6.86 -5.51 -17.22
N PHE A 71 -7.73 -6.28 -17.88
CA PHE A 71 -7.87 -6.26 -19.33
C PHE A 71 -8.31 -4.89 -19.85
N PHE A 72 -9.28 -4.25 -19.19
CA PHE A 72 -9.75 -2.92 -19.54
C PHE A 72 -8.63 -1.88 -19.43
N ARG A 73 -7.88 -1.87 -18.32
CA ARG A 73 -6.78 -0.94 -18.08
C ARG A 73 -5.65 -1.10 -19.08
N MET A 74 -5.26 -2.34 -19.39
CA MET A 74 -4.24 -2.62 -20.41
C MET A 74 -4.67 -2.12 -21.79
N LYS A 75 -5.92 -2.34 -22.20
CA LYS A 75 -6.44 -1.88 -23.50
C LYS A 75 -6.52 -0.36 -23.61
N ASN A 76 -6.80 0.33 -22.50
CA ASN A 76 -7.03 1.77 -22.48
C ASN A 76 -5.84 2.59 -21.94
N LEU A 77 -4.66 1.96 -21.73
CA LEU A 77 -3.47 2.61 -21.15
C LEU A 77 -3.74 3.27 -19.78
N LYS A 78 -4.48 2.58 -18.90
CA LYS A 78 -4.87 3.03 -17.54
C LYS A 78 -4.31 2.15 -16.42
N MET A 79 -3.09 1.64 -16.60
CA MET A 79 -2.39 0.86 -15.57
C MET A 79 -1.87 1.73 -14.42
N GLU A 80 -1.78 3.04 -14.64
CA GLU A 80 -1.39 4.08 -13.70
C GLU A 80 -2.37 5.27 -13.83
N GLU A 81 -2.53 6.04 -12.75
CA GLU A 81 -3.34 7.27 -12.69
C GLU A 81 -2.49 8.47 -12.26
#